data_AF-A0A6H0IT19-F1
#
_entry.id   AF-A0A6H0IT19-F1
#
_cell.length_a   1.000
_cell.length_b   1.000
_cell.length_c   1.000
_cell.angle_alpha   90.00
_cell.angle_beta   90.00
_cell.angle_gamma   90.00
#
_symmetry.space_group_name_H-M   'P 1'
#
loop_
_entity.id
_entity.type
_entity.pdbx_description
1 polymer ?
#
loop_
_entity_poly.entity_id
_entity_poly.type
_entity_poly.pdbx_seq_one_letter_code
_entity_poly.pdbx_strand_id
1 'polypeptide(L)'
;MADLTDKMRLERCRIIRLLDLQLGSRPGTSEWNDGLNQLERIVERQFAREDDLVLGARCAPNGQGYVRDLYTQVAELRGRVPRLFSEARASNPDMAFMGYLRLSVTLRRWADFLERGI
;
A
#
# COMPACT_ATOMS: atom_id res chain seq x y z
N MET A 1 -2.00 17.91 14.38
CA MET A 1 -2.61 16.65 13.90
C MET A 1 -3.02 16.71 12.42
N ALA A 2 -3.56 17.83 11.91
CA ALA A 2 -3.88 17.99 10.47
C ALA A 2 -2.67 17.77 9.53
N ASP A 3 -1.53 18.40 9.83
CA ASP A 3 -0.30 18.31 9.01
C ASP A 3 0.24 16.87 8.82
N LEU A 4 0.10 16.01 9.84
CA LEU A 4 0.59 14.63 9.76
C LEU A 4 -0.36 13.73 8.96
N THR A 5 -1.66 13.94 9.11
CA THR A 5 -2.70 13.19 8.38
C THR A 5 -2.64 13.52 6.88
N ASP A 6 -2.45 14.80 6.55
CA ASP A 6 -2.24 15.26 5.18
C ASP A 6 -0.94 14.71 4.58
N LYS A 7 0.16 14.67 5.35
CA LYS A 7 1.41 14.03 4.93
C LYS A 7 1.23 12.55 4.60
N MET A 8 0.48 11.80 5.42
CA MET A 8 0.19 10.40 5.14
C MET A 8 -0.67 10.22 3.88
N ARG A 9 -1.66 11.10 3.69
CA ARG A 9 -2.48 11.11 2.48
C ARG A 9 -1.64 11.36 1.23
N LEU A 10 -0.78 12.38 1.27
CA LEU A 10 0.12 12.71 0.16
C LEU A 10 1.07 11.55 -0.17
N GLU A 11 1.60 10.85 0.84
CA GLU A 11 2.47 9.69 0.60
C GLU A 11 1.69 8.53 -0.03
N ARG A 12 0.44 8.29 0.37
CA ARG A 12 -0.44 7.31 -0.30
C ARG A 12 -0.71 7.67 -1.75
N CYS A 13 -1.06 8.93 -2.04
CA CYS A 13 -1.22 9.40 -3.42
C CYS A 13 0.07 9.23 -4.24
N ARG A 14 1.23 9.50 -3.64
CA ARG A 14 2.54 9.28 -4.27
C ARG A 14 2.77 7.81 -4.59
N ILE A 15 2.47 6.89 -3.67
CA ILE A 15 2.57 5.44 -3.90
C ILE A 15 1.71 5.03 -5.10
N ILE A 16 0.45 5.49 -5.18
CA ILE A 16 -0.43 5.18 -6.32
C ILE A 16 0.12 5.75 -7.62
N ARG A 17 0.67 6.96 -7.60
CA ARG A 17 1.31 7.54 -8.80
C ARG A 17 2.54 6.74 -9.25
N LEU A 18 3.40 6.32 -8.30
CA LEU A 18 4.58 5.51 -8.61
C LEU A 18 4.19 4.13 -9.14
N LEU A 19 3.12 3.56 -8.60
CA LEU A 19 2.52 2.33 -9.09
C LEU A 19 2.06 2.52 -10.55
N ASP A 20 1.35 3.59 -10.89
CA ASP A 20 0.88 3.86 -12.25
C ASP A 20 2.01 4.09 -13.25
N LEU A 21 3.11 4.70 -12.81
CA LEU A 21 4.31 4.86 -13.65
C LEU A 21 4.91 3.51 -14.08
N GLN A 22 4.74 2.44 -13.29
CA GLN A 22 5.23 1.11 -13.67
C GLN A 22 4.54 0.55 -14.91
N LEU A 23 3.31 1.00 -15.24
CA LEU A 23 2.63 0.58 -16.47
C LEU A 23 3.36 1.02 -17.75
N GLY A 24 4.27 2.00 -17.64
CA GLY A 24 5.12 2.42 -18.75
C GLY A 24 6.27 1.45 -19.04
N SER A 25 6.62 0.58 -18.09
CA SER A 25 7.73 -0.37 -18.20
C SER A 25 7.22 -1.77 -18.57
N ARG A 26 8.03 -2.53 -19.32
CA ARG A 26 7.63 -3.87 -19.77
C ARG A 26 7.71 -4.89 -18.62
N PRO A 27 6.64 -5.66 -18.31
CA PRO A 27 6.67 -6.67 -17.26
C PRO A 27 7.77 -7.71 -17.44
N GLY A 28 8.41 -8.10 -16.33
CA GLY A 28 9.49 -9.10 -16.29
C GLY A 28 10.88 -8.59 -16.72
N THR A 29 11.00 -7.32 -17.10
CA THR A 29 12.30 -6.67 -17.35
C THR A 29 13.02 -6.29 -16.06
N SER A 30 14.32 -6.00 -16.15
CA SER A 30 15.10 -5.49 -15.00
C SER A 30 14.53 -4.17 -14.48
N GLU A 31 14.21 -3.23 -15.38
CA GLU A 31 13.62 -1.93 -15.05
C GLU A 31 12.31 -2.07 -14.26
N TRP A 32 11.43 -2.97 -14.71
CA TRP A 32 10.18 -3.29 -14.01
C TRP A 32 10.44 -3.85 -12.61
N ASN A 33 11.38 -4.79 -12.48
CA ASN A 33 11.71 -5.39 -11.20
C ASN A 33 12.33 -4.37 -10.24
N ASP A 34 13.21 -3.50 -10.73
CA ASP A 34 13.85 -2.44 -9.95
C ASP A 34 12.81 -1.41 -9.49
N GLY A 35 11.89 -1.01 -10.37
CA GLY A 35 10.77 -0.14 -10.04
C GLY A 35 9.86 -0.72 -8.97
N LEU A 36 9.50 -2.00 -9.08
CA LEU A 36 8.71 -2.70 -8.06
C LEU A 36 9.46 -2.88 -6.74
N ASN A 37 10.76 -3.18 -6.76
CA ASN A 37 11.61 -3.24 -5.56
C ASN A 37 11.65 -1.89 -4.83
N GLN A 38 11.78 -0.79 -5.58
CA GLN A 38 11.76 0.55 -5.01
C GLN A 38 10.39 0.88 -4.42
N LEU A 39 9.32 0.55 -5.14
CA LEU A 39 7.94 0.78 -4.68
C LEU A 39 7.63 -0.01 -3.41
N GLU A 40 8.02 -1.28 -3.34
CA GLU A 40 7.85 -2.14 -2.15
C GLU A 40 8.46 -1.50 -0.92
N ARG A 41 9.71 -1.02 -1.01
CA ARG A 41 10.39 -0.34 0.11
C ARG A 41 9.71 0.95 0.55
N ILE A 42 9.02 1.65 -0.36
CA ILE A 42 8.27 2.88 -0.03
C ILE A 42 6.97 2.48 0.69
N VAL A 43 6.27 1.47 0.18
CA VAL A 43 5.05 0.93 0.78
C VAL A 43 5.31 0.39 2.18
N GLU A 44 6.36 -0.40 2.38
CA GLU A 44 6.75 -0.92 3.69
C GLU A 44 7.02 0.20 4.71
N ARG A 45 7.78 1.23 4.29
CA ARG A 45 8.03 2.40 5.13
C ARG A 45 6.75 3.14 5.50
N GLN A 46 5.81 3.25 4.55
CA GLN A 46 4.54 3.89 4.80
C GLN A 46 3.68 3.07 5.77
N PHE A 47 3.67 1.74 5.65
CA PHE A 47 2.96 0.87 6.60
C PHE A 47 3.53 1.01 8.01
N ALA A 48 4.85 0.99 8.18
CA ALA A 48 5.49 1.18 9.47
C ALA A 48 5.11 2.53 10.12
N ARG A 49 5.13 3.62 9.34
CA ARG A 49 4.70 4.95 9.82
C ARG A 49 3.23 4.99 10.22
N GLU A 50 2.37 4.32 9.46
CA GLU A 50 0.95 4.24 9.80
C GLU A 50 0.73 3.39 11.06
N ASP A 51 1.50 2.32 11.26
CA ASP A 51 1.43 1.49 12.47
C ASP A 51 1.86 2.26 13.72
N ASP A 52 2.95 3.04 13.66
CA ASP A 52 3.39 3.91 14.75
C ASP A 52 2.29 4.92 15.17
N LEU A 53 1.58 5.46 14.18
CA LEU A 53 0.47 6.40 14.40
C LEU A 53 -0.75 5.73 15.03
N VAL A 54 -1.11 4.53 14.57
CA VAL A 54 -2.23 3.76 15.10
C VAL A 54 -1.96 3.31 16.53
N LEU A 55 -0.72 2.91 16.84
CA LEU A 55 -0.30 2.60 18.20
C LEU A 55 -0.38 3.83 19.11
N GLY A 56 0.03 5.01 18.61
CA GLY A 56 -0.13 6.28 19.34
C GLY A 56 -1.59 6.65 19.61
N ALA A 57 -2.50 6.38 18.67
CA ALA A 57 -3.93 6.68 18.81
C ALA A 57 -4.68 5.68 19.71
N ARG A 58 -4.26 4.40 19.74
CA ARG A 58 -4.84 3.36 20.63
C ARG A 58 -4.59 3.60 22.12
N CYS A 59 -3.60 4.42 22.46
CA CYS A 59 -3.38 4.88 23.84
C CYS A 59 -4.38 5.97 24.28
N ALA A 60 -5.27 6.46 23.40
CA ALA A 60 -6.32 7.41 23.74
C ALA A 60 -7.63 6.69 24.14
N PRO A 61 -8.35 7.12 25.19
CA PRO A 61 -9.30 6.23 25.89
C PRO A 61 -10.64 5.96 25.17
N ASN A 62 -10.97 6.64 24.07
CA ASN A 62 -12.38 6.85 23.67
C ASN A 62 -12.73 6.53 22.20
N GLY A 63 -12.31 5.40 21.63
CA GLY A 63 -12.67 5.07 20.24
C GLY A 63 -12.91 3.58 19.98
N GLN A 64 -14.09 3.05 20.31
CA GLN A 64 -14.40 1.62 20.15
C GLN A 64 -15.69 1.39 19.35
N GLY A 65 -15.56 0.60 18.28
CA GLY A 65 -16.65 0.19 17.39
C GLY A 65 -16.21 0.21 15.93
N TYR A 66 -16.58 1.27 15.21
CA TYR A 66 -16.37 1.44 13.76
C TYR A 66 -14.90 1.40 13.32
N VAL A 67 -14.01 1.87 14.18
CA VAL A 67 -12.57 1.95 13.94
C VAL A 67 -11.93 0.55 13.83
N ARG A 68 -12.48 -0.45 14.54
CA ARG A 68 -11.89 -1.81 14.61
C ARG A 68 -12.06 -2.60 13.31
N ASP A 69 -13.19 -2.46 12.64
CA ASP A 69 -13.48 -3.19 11.39
C ASP A 69 -12.64 -2.64 10.23
N LEU A 70 -12.44 -1.32 10.18
CA LEU A 70 -11.56 -0.68 9.21
C LEU A 70 -10.11 -1.16 9.37
N TYR A 71 -9.60 -1.22 10.60
CA TYR A 71 -8.25 -1.71 10.86
C TYR A 71 -8.05 -3.18 10.48
N THR A 72 -9.08 -4.00 10.65
CA THR A 72 -9.01 -5.42 10.27
C THR A 72 -8.91 -5.57 8.74
N GLN A 73 -9.74 -4.84 7.99
CA GLN A 73 -9.69 -4.84 6.52
C GLN A 73 -8.35 -4.30 5.99
N VAL A 74 -7.82 -3.23 6.60
CA VAL A 74 -6.51 -2.68 6.25
C VAL A 74 -5.40 -3.69 6.55
N ALA A 75 -5.42 -4.35 7.71
CA ALA A 75 -4.43 -5.36 8.07
C ALA A 75 -4.44 -6.56 7.10
N GLU A 76 -5.62 -7.03 6.69
CA GLU A 76 -5.74 -8.11 5.70
C GLU A 76 -5.18 -7.71 4.33
N LEU A 77 -5.45 -6.49 3.86
CA LEU A 77 -4.90 -6.01 2.59
C LEU A 77 -3.38 -5.91 2.67
N ARG A 78 -2.84 -5.30 3.72
CA ARG A 78 -1.40 -5.15 3.93
C ARG A 78 -0.69 -6.51 4.02
N GLY A 79 -1.30 -7.49 4.69
CA GLY A 79 -0.75 -8.84 4.80
C GLY A 79 -0.58 -9.56 3.45
N ARG A 80 -1.34 -9.17 2.42
CA ARG A 80 -1.23 -9.74 1.06
C ARG A 80 -0.15 -9.06 0.21
N VAL A 81 0.24 -7.82 0.54
CA VAL A 81 1.09 -6.97 -0.30
C VAL A 81 2.47 -7.59 -0.61
N PRO A 82 3.23 -8.17 0.34
CA PRO A 82 4.55 -8.74 0.04
C PRO A 82 4.48 -9.88 -0.99
N ARG A 83 3.47 -10.75 -0.85
CA ARG A 83 3.22 -11.82 -1.82
C ARG A 83 2.86 -11.24 -3.20
N LEU A 84 2.02 -10.21 -3.24
CA LEU A 84 1.62 -9.58 -4.51
C LEU A 84 2.79 -8.89 -5.22
N PHE A 85 3.74 -8.31 -4.48
CA PHE A 85 5.00 -7.82 -5.07
C PHE A 85 5.85 -8.97 -5.63
N SER A 86 5.93 -10.11 -4.93
CA SER A 86 6.60 -11.31 -5.47
C SER A 86 5.93 -11.82 -6.74
N GLU A 87 4.59 -11.91 -6.78
CA GLU A 87 3.82 -12.28 -7.97
C GLU A 87 4.05 -11.29 -9.12
N ALA A 88 4.06 -9.99 -8.83
CA ALA A 88 4.29 -8.93 -9.82
C ALA A 88 5.71 -8.95 -10.42
N ARG A 89 6.67 -9.63 -9.77
CA ARG A 89 8.05 -9.83 -10.24
C ARG A 89 8.30 -11.23 -10.81
N ALA A 90 7.24 -11.98 -11.14
CA ALA A 90 7.38 -13.29 -11.76
C ALA A 90 8.20 -13.23 -13.07
N SER A 91 8.95 -14.29 -13.37
CA SER A 91 9.79 -14.34 -14.58
C SER A 91 8.98 -14.40 -15.87
N ASN A 92 7.74 -14.89 -15.81
CA ASN A 92 6.82 -14.86 -16.94
C ASN A 92 6.08 -13.51 -16.99
N PRO A 93 6.12 -12.77 -18.11
CA PRO A 93 5.53 -11.43 -18.22
C PRO A 93 4.02 -11.38 -17.98
N ASP A 94 3.25 -12.38 -18.42
CA ASP A 94 1.80 -12.41 -18.24
C ASP A 94 1.44 -12.62 -16.77
N MET A 95 2.15 -13.54 -16.10
CA MET A 95 2.00 -13.75 -14.66
C MET A 95 2.42 -12.51 -13.86
N ALA A 96 3.52 -11.86 -14.25
CA ALA A 96 3.99 -10.61 -13.64
C ALA A 96 2.95 -9.49 -13.77
N PHE A 97 2.37 -9.33 -14.97
CA PHE A 97 1.33 -8.33 -15.20
C PHE A 97 0.05 -8.64 -14.39
N MET A 98 -0.39 -9.90 -14.34
CA MET A 98 -1.55 -10.28 -13.53
C MET A 98 -1.30 -10.11 -12.02
N GLY A 99 -0.10 -10.42 -11.55
CA GLY A 99 0.33 -10.13 -10.18
C GLY A 99 0.31 -8.64 -9.87
N TYR A 100 0.79 -7.83 -10.82
CA TYR A 100 0.75 -6.37 -10.72
C TYR A 100 -0.67 -5.80 -10.67
N LEU A 101 -1.61 -6.31 -11.48
CA LEU A 101 -3.00 -5.85 -11.43
C LEU A 101 -3.63 -6.11 -10.05
N ARG A 102 -3.36 -7.26 -9.44
CA ARG A 102 -3.81 -7.59 -8.09
C ARG A 102 -3.16 -6.71 -7.04
N LEU A 103 -1.85 -6.46 -7.15
CA LEU A 103 -1.12 -5.50 -6.31
C LEU A 103 -1.75 -4.11 -6.40
N SER A 104 -2.02 -3.63 -7.62
CA SER A 104 -2.57 -2.31 -7.88
C SER A 104 -3.94 -2.12 -7.25
N VAL A 105 -4.85 -3.07 -7.46
CA VAL A 105 -6.19 -3.05 -6.82
C VAL A 105 -6.08 -3.09 -5.30
N THR A 106 -5.15 -3.87 -4.75
CA THR A 106 -4.95 -4.01 -3.30
C THR A 106 -4.47 -2.71 -2.68
N LEU A 107 -3.46 -2.05 -3.28
CA LEU A 107 -2.93 -0.78 -2.77
C LEU A 107 -3.94 0.36 -2.91
N ARG A 108 -4.71 0.40 -3.99
CA ARG A 108 -5.79 1.39 -4.16
C ARG A 108 -6.88 1.22 -3.10
N ARG A 109 -7.33 -0.01 -2.85
CA ARG A 109 -8.31 -0.29 -1.79
C ARG A 109 -7.78 0.08 -0.41
N TRP A 110 -6.52 -0.22 -0.12
CA TRP A 110 -5.89 0.17 1.14
C TRP A 110 -5.89 1.70 1.32
N ALA A 111 -5.52 2.45 0.28
CA ALA A 111 -5.54 3.90 0.32
C ALA A 111 -6.97 4.45 0.51
N ASP A 112 -7.94 3.94 -0.26
CA ASP A 112 -9.35 4.35 -0.17
C ASP A 112 -9.95 4.09 1.21
N PHE A 113 -9.66 2.94 1.83
CA PHE A 113 -10.15 2.62 3.17
C PHE A 113 -9.66 3.64 4.20
N LEU A 114 -8.39 4.02 4.13
CA LEU A 114 -7.84 5.02 5.05
C LEU A 114 -8.34 6.44 4.75
N GLU A 115 -8.61 6.79 3.50
CA GLU A 115 -9.18 8.10 3.15
C GLU A 115 -10.65 8.23 3.56
N ARG A 116 -11.43 7.14 3.58
CA ARG A 116 -12.83 7.15 4.03
C ARG A 116 -12.99 7.05 5.55
N GLY A 117 -11.94 6.63 6.25
CA GLY A 117 -11.91 6.48 7.71
C GLY A 117 -11.31 7.66 8.48
N ILE A 118 -10.72 8.63 7.77
CA ILE A 118 -10.25 9.94 8.28
C ILE A 118 -11.35 10.97 8.04
#